data_AF-E7F6V4-F1
#
_entry.id   AF-E7F6V4-F1
#
_cell.length_a   1.000
_cell.length_b   1.000
_cell.length_c   1.000
_cell.angle_alpha   90.00
_cell.angle_beta   90.00
_cell.angle_gamma   90.00
#
_symmetry.space_group_name_H-M   'P 1'
#
loop_
_entity.id
_entity.type
_entity.pdbx_description
1 polymer ?
#
loop_
_entity_poly.entity_id
_entity_poly.type
_entity_poly.pdbx_seq_one_letter_code
_entity_poly.pdbx_strand_id
1 'polypeptide(L)'
;MENTGSQVVSLERQVESVERSIVFLRQEQLTLLHGLHLEILSLQKRCTELTQDLNMKPPGRSQTEVLEEEEQLESRCHEVEEHLEAQQLIQSDLHWELSQKSVLVGALRASLKEKERRFLEELKNRSHRTTVLNTELQKQTEAAAYLSFQLHSAKQKLQQQRRRPPQPGADRPPVHPSPQASACSPTVIKPKRRSSGRSSTQLRTERTRECVPRERVTGPEEPMAMPDPALFLYPYRHRLRPPHRHTLQEVEGEESEELDQGASVSRLAATVAKATATTASTTENSDE
;
A
#
# COMPACT_ATOMS: atom_id res chain seq x y z
N MET A 1 2.74 120.95 -57.76
CA MET A 1 1.78 119.86 -57.48
C MET A 1 2.51 118.52 -57.52
N GLU A 2 3.45 118.27 -56.60
CA GLU A 2 4.41 117.14 -56.69
C GLU A 2 4.08 115.96 -55.75
N ASN A 3 3.04 116.08 -54.92
CA ASN A 3 2.67 115.08 -53.91
C ASN A 3 1.84 113.90 -54.47
N THR A 4 1.33 114.03 -55.69
CA THR A 4 0.60 112.96 -56.38
C THR A 4 1.53 111.86 -56.87
N GLY A 5 2.78 112.19 -57.22
CA GLY A 5 3.78 111.20 -57.67
C GLY A 5 4.17 110.19 -56.58
N SER A 6 4.43 110.64 -55.35
CA SER A 6 4.83 109.76 -54.24
C SER A 6 3.71 108.83 -53.78
N GLN A 7 2.45 109.27 -53.83
CA GLN A 7 1.30 108.41 -53.54
C GLN A 7 1.10 107.36 -54.62
N VAL A 8 1.24 107.73 -55.90
CA VAL A 8 1.15 106.78 -57.03
C VAL A 8 2.25 105.71 -56.90
N VAL A 9 3.50 106.09 -56.61
CA VAL A 9 4.61 105.13 -56.39
C VAL A 9 4.37 104.24 -55.16
N SER A 10 3.75 104.76 -54.09
CA SER A 10 3.40 103.94 -52.92
C SER A 10 2.29 102.93 -53.21
N LEU A 11 1.28 103.35 -53.97
CA LEU A 11 0.20 102.47 -54.42
C LEU A 11 0.73 101.41 -55.39
N GLU A 12 1.62 101.77 -56.32
CA GLU A 12 2.29 100.84 -57.22
C GLU A 12 3.07 99.78 -56.43
N ARG A 13 3.89 100.18 -55.45
CA ARG A 13 4.60 99.21 -54.58
C ARG A 13 3.64 98.33 -53.79
N GLN A 14 2.50 98.86 -53.34
CA GLN A 14 1.49 98.09 -52.63
C GLN A 14 0.78 97.09 -53.56
N VAL A 15 0.45 97.49 -54.79
CA VAL A 15 -0.09 96.62 -55.83
C VAL A 15 0.91 95.53 -56.16
N GLU A 16 2.17 95.86 -56.43
CA GLU A 16 3.24 94.87 -56.65
C GLU A 16 3.42 93.93 -55.44
N SER A 17 3.29 94.43 -54.22
CA SER A 17 3.38 93.60 -53.01
C SER A 17 2.22 92.62 -52.89
N VAL A 18 1.00 93.05 -53.22
CA VAL A 18 -0.19 92.20 -53.23
C VAL A 18 -0.11 91.21 -54.40
N GLU A 19 0.41 91.61 -55.56
CA GLU A 19 0.64 90.71 -56.68
C GLU A 19 1.65 89.62 -56.32
N ARG A 20 2.76 89.97 -55.67
CA ARG A 20 3.72 88.98 -55.15
C ARG A 20 3.09 88.05 -54.12
N SER A 21 2.25 88.56 -53.21
CA SER A 21 1.57 87.72 -52.21
C SER A 21 0.53 86.80 -52.85
N ILE A 22 -0.22 87.26 -53.86
CA ILE A 22 -1.15 86.44 -54.62
C ILE A 22 -0.40 85.33 -55.35
N VAL A 23 0.73 85.64 -55.98
CA VAL A 23 1.58 84.61 -56.64
C VAL A 23 2.11 83.61 -55.62
N PHE A 24 2.56 84.07 -54.45
CA PHE A 24 3.01 83.21 -53.36
C PHE A 24 1.89 82.29 -52.85
N LEU A 25 0.70 82.82 -52.54
CA LEU A 25 -0.45 82.02 -52.11
C LEU A 25 -0.87 81.03 -53.17
N ARG A 26 -0.87 81.41 -54.45
CA ARG A 26 -1.16 80.50 -55.56
C ARG A 26 -0.14 79.38 -55.66
N GLN A 27 1.14 79.68 -55.46
CA GLN A 27 2.20 78.68 -55.41
C GLN A 27 2.02 77.72 -54.22
N GLU A 28 1.73 78.25 -53.03
CA GLU A 28 1.50 77.46 -51.82
C GLU A 28 0.27 76.55 -51.96
N GLN A 29 -0.84 77.08 -52.48
CA GLN A 29 -2.05 76.32 -52.76
C GLN A 29 -1.77 75.16 -53.73
N LEU A 30 -0.99 75.39 -54.79
CA LEU A 30 -0.58 74.34 -55.72
C LEU A 30 0.28 73.28 -55.04
N THR A 31 1.21 73.67 -54.16
CA THR A 31 2.04 72.71 -53.42
C THR A 31 1.24 71.86 -52.43
N LEU A 32 0.28 72.44 -51.71
CA LEU A 32 -0.60 71.71 -50.80
C LEU A 32 -1.49 70.72 -51.56
N LEU A 33 -2.11 71.17 -52.66
CA LEU A 33 -2.94 70.31 -53.50
C LEU A 33 -2.12 69.14 -54.07
N HIS A 34 -0.89 69.40 -54.49
CA HIS A 34 0.02 68.36 -54.94
C HIS A 34 0.37 67.36 -53.82
N GLY A 35 0.66 67.85 -52.61
CA GLY A 35 0.94 67.00 -51.44
C GLY A 35 -0.23 66.08 -51.05
N LEU A 36 -1.45 66.63 -50.98
CA LEU A 36 -2.65 65.83 -50.69
C LEU A 36 -2.92 64.79 -51.79
N HIS A 37 -2.66 65.13 -53.05
CA HIS A 37 -2.78 64.17 -54.14
C HIS A 37 -1.82 62.99 -53.97
N LEU A 38 -0.58 63.23 -53.54
CA LEU A 38 0.39 62.17 -53.24
C LEU A 38 -0.03 61.31 -52.04
N GLU A 39 -0.59 61.92 -50.99
CA GLU A 39 -1.08 61.18 -49.82
C GLU A 39 -2.27 60.26 -50.18
N ILE A 40 -3.23 60.78 -50.95
CA ILE A 40 -4.35 59.98 -51.47
C ILE A 40 -3.84 58.82 -52.31
N LEU A 41 -2.89 59.05 -53.21
CA LEU A 41 -2.27 58.00 -54.01
C LEU A 41 -1.54 56.97 -53.12
N SER A 42 -0.85 57.41 -52.07
CA SER A 42 -0.16 56.51 -51.13
C SER A 42 -1.14 55.65 -50.33
N LEU A 43 -2.28 56.22 -49.91
CA LEU A 43 -3.31 55.51 -49.17
C LEU A 43 -4.06 54.54 -50.10
N GLN A 44 -4.35 54.95 -51.32
CA GLN A 44 -4.90 54.07 -52.35
C GLN A 44 -3.97 52.87 -52.59
N LYS A 45 -2.66 53.10 -52.73
CA LYS A 45 -1.67 52.02 -52.87
C LYS A 45 -1.72 51.06 -51.67
N ARG A 46 -1.71 51.58 -50.44
CA ARG A 46 -1.76 50.76 -49.22
C ARG A 46 -3.08 49.98 -49.09
N CYS A 47 -4.21 50.59 -49.42
CA CYS A 47 -5.50 49.92 -49.43
C CYS A 47 -5.52 48.81 -50.49
N THR A 48 -4.95 49.04 -51.67
CA THR A 48 -4.81 48.00 -52.70
C THR A 48 -3.89 46.88 -52.25
N GLU A 49 -2.77 47.17 -51.57
CA GLU A 49 -1.86 46.18 -51.00
C GLU A 49 -2.56 45.33 -49.94
N LEU A 50 -3.24 45.94 -48.96
CA LEU A 50 -3.97 45.20 -47.92
C LEU A 50 -5.13 44.38 -48.50
N THR A 51 -5.81 44.91 -49.52
CA THR A 51 -6.86 44.16 -50.24
C THR A 51 -6.26 42.99 -51.01
N GLN A 52 -5.08 43.17 -51.60
CA GLN A 52 -4.33 42.08 -52.23
C GLN A 52 -3.90 41.06 -51.17
N ASP A 53 -3.34 41.47 -50.03
CA ASP A 53 -2.93 40.56 -48.94
C ASP A 53 -4.10 39.77 -48.35
N LEU A 54 -5.29 40.36 -48.26
CA LEU A 54 -6.50 39.66 -47.81
C LEU A 54 -7.07 38.71 -48.88
N ASN A 55 -6.99 39.09 -50.16
CA ASN A 55 -7.44 38.25 -51.28
C ASN A 55 -6.44 37.13 -51.61
N MET A 56 -5.16 37.38 -51.41
CA MET A 56 -4.11 36.38 -51.34
C MET A 56 -4.29 35.64 -50.03
N LYS A 57 -5.31 34.77 -50.01
CA LYS A 57 -5.51 33.74 -48.99
C LYS A 57 -4.11 33.21 -48.65
N PRO A 58 -3.65 33.29 -47.39
CA PRO A 58 -2.27 33.01 -47.05
C PRO A 58 -1.89 31.65 -47.65
N PRO A 59 -0.64 31.45 -48.13
CA PRO A 59 -0.14 30.12 -48.45
C PRO A 59 0.00 29.34 -47.14
N GLY A 60 -1.14 29.00 -46.55
CA GLY A 60 -1.33 28.41 -45.26
C GLY A 60 -2.60 27.60 -45.39
N ARG A 61 -2.41 26.28 -45.48
CA ARG A 61 -3.40 25.21 -45.57
C ARG A 61 -4.66 25.55 -46.35
N SER A 62 -4.81 24.95 -47.54
CA SER A 62 -6.09 25.03 -48.26
C SER A 62 -7.25 24.67 -47.31
N GLN A 63 -8.43 25.25 -47.54
CA GLN A 63 -9.60 24.95 -46.67
C GLN A 63 -9.86 23.44 -46.58
N THR A 64 -9.54 22.72 -47.65
CA THR A 64 -9.51 21.25 -47.71
C THR A 64 -8.46 20.64 -46.78
N GLU A 65 -7.20 21.11 -46.79
CA GLU A 65 -6.17 20.64 -45.85
C GLU A 65 -6.57 20.86 -44.38
N VAL A 66 -7.21 21.99 -44.06
CA VAL A 66 -7.68 22.25 -42.69
C VAL A 66 -8.77 21.27 -42.28
N LEU A 67 -9.71 20.98 -43.18
CA LEU A 67 -10.78 19.99 -42.93
C LEU A 67 -10.23 18.58 -42.80
N GLU A 68 -9.25 18.20 -43.63
CA GLU A 68 -8.57 16.90 -43.53
C GLU A 68 -7.80 16.76 -42.21
N GLU A 69 -7.13 17.83 -41.75
CA GLU A 69 -6.47 17.84 -40.44
C GLU A 69 -7.45 17.78 -39.27
N GLU A 70 -8.60 18.44 -39.37
CA GLU A 70 -9.68 18.39 -38.38
C GLU A 70 -10.23 16.97 -38.26
N GLU A 71 -10.55 16.31 -39.39
CA GLU A 71 -11.01 14.91 -39.43
C GLU A 71 -9.97 13.94 -38.83
N GLN A 72 -8.67 14.14 -39.11
CA GLN A 72 -7.59 13.33 -38.54
C GLN A 72 -7.41 13.55 -37.03
N LEU A 73 -7.62 14.79 -36.54
CA LEU A 73 -7.58 15.07 -35.11
C LEU A 73 -8.79 14.49 -34.40
N GLU A 74 -9.98 14.57 -35.00
CA GLU A 74 -11.19 13.92 -34.50
C GLU A 74 -11.04 12.40 -34.43
N SER A 75 -10.47 11.76 -35.47
CA SER A 75 -10.22 10.32 -35.46
C SER A 75 -9.25 9.91 -34.33
N ARG A 76 -8.16 10.67 -34.14
CA ARG A 76 -7.20 10.44 -33.05
C ARG A 76 -7.82 10.67 -31.67
N CYS A 77 -8.67 11.69 -31.52
CA CYS A 77 -9.40 11.93 -30.28
C CYS A 77 -10.30 10.73 -29.95
N HIS A 78 -11.06 10.23 -30.94
CA HIS A 78 -11.90 9.05 -30.76
C HIS A 78 -11.10 7.79 -30.40
N GLU A 79 -9.97 7.53 -31.05
CA GLU A 79 -9.10 6.39 -30.71
C GLU A 79 -8.60 6.45 -29.26
N VAL A 80 -8.21 7.65 -28.80
CA VAL A 80 -7.74 7.85 -27.42
C VAL A 80 -8.90 7.73 -26.41
N GLU A 81 -10.09 8.21 -26.75
CA GLU A 81 -11.31 8.07 -25.94
C GLU A 81 -11.70 6.59 -25.80
N GLU A 82 -11.73 5.83 -26.89
CA GLU A 82 -12.01 4.39 -26.86
C GLU A 82 -10.97 3.65 -26.00
N HIS A 83 -9.69 3.99 -26.16
CA HIS A 83 -8.64 3.39 -25.34
C HIS A 83 -8.78 3.71 -23.85
N LEU A 84 -9.18 4.95 -23.52
CA LEU A 84 -9.44 5.38 -22.15
C LEU A 84 -10.63 4.63 -21.55
N GLU A 85 -11.73 4.47 -22.30
CA GLU A 85 -12.90 3.72 -21.86
C GLU A 85 -12.58 2.24 -21.62
N ALA A 86 -11.82 1.61 -22.53
CA ALA A 86 -11.35 0.24 -22.37
C ALA A 86 -10.49 0.07 -21.10
N GLN A 87 -9.58 1.01 -20.83
CA GLN A 87 -8.78 1.02 -19.60
C GLN A 87 -9.66 1.19 -18.35
N GLN A 88 -10.65 2.08 -18.38
CA GLN A 88 -11.57 2.30 -17.26
C GLN A 88 -12.39 1.05 -16.92
N LEU A 89 -12.86 0.31 -17.93
CA LEU A 89 -13.55 -0.97 -17.73
C LEU A 89 -12.65 -1.98 -17.01
N ILE A 90 -11.42 -2.17 -17.51
CA ILE A 90 -10.43 -3.07 -16.88
C ILE A 90 -10.13 -2.64 -15.44
N GLN A 91 -9.96 -1.34 -15.19
CA GLN A 91 -9.74 -0.82 -13.83
C GLN A 91 -10.92 -1.13 -12.92
N SER A 92 -12.15 -0.95 -13.41
CA SER A 92 -13.36 -1.22 -12.63
C SER A 92 -13.51 -2.71 -12.28
N ASP A 93 -13.16 -3.60 -13.21
CA ASP A 93 -13.14 -5.06 -12.99
C ASP A 93 -12.08 -5.46 -11.96
N LEU A 94 -10.87 -4.90 -12.05
CA LEU A 94 -9.81 -5.13 -11.08
C LEU A 94 -10.21 -4.65 -9.68
N HIS A 95 -10.87 -3.49 -9.58
CA HIS A 95 -11.40 -2.99 -8.32
C HIS A 95 -12.48 -3.91 -7.73
N TRP A 96 -13.37 -4.43 -8.57
CA TRP A 96 -14.38 -5.41 -8.17
C TRP A 96 -13.74 -6.71 -7.65
N GLU A 97 -12.78 -7.28 -8.38
CA GLU A 97 -12.04 -8.47 -7.95
C GLU A 97 -11.29 -8.24 -6.63
N LEU A 98 -10.64 -7.09 -6.47
CA LEU A 98 -9.91 -6.73 -5.25
C LEU A 98 -10.87 -6.64 -4.07
N SER A 99 -12.06 -6.07 -4.27
CA SER A 99 -13.11 -6.01 -3.25
C SER A 99 -13.57 -7.42 -2.84
N GLN A 100 -13.86 -8.30 -3.81
CA GLN A 100 -14.26 -9.68 -3.55
C GLN A 100 -13.17 -10.46 -2.77
N LYS A 101 -11.91 -10.35 -3.20
CA LYS A 101 -10.76 -10.96 -2.52
C LYS A 101 -10.61 -10.40 -1.09
N SER A 102 -10.83 -9.10 -0.90
CA SER A 102 -10.77 -8.46 0.43
C SER A 102 -11.83 -9.01 1.39
N VAL A 103 -13.06 -9.22 0.89
CA VAL A 103 -14.14 -9.86 1.67
C VAL A 103 -13.76 -11.29 2.05
N LEU A 104 -13.24 -12.08 1.10
CA LEU A 104 -12.81 -13.45 1.37
C LEU A 104 -11.68 -13.50 2.41
N VAL A 105 -10.66 -12.67 2.27
CA VAL A 105 -9.56 -12.57 3.24
C VAL A 105 -10.09 -12.14 4.62
N GLY A 106 -11.05 -11.22 4.67
CA GLY A 106 -11.75 -10.83 5.90
C GLY A 106 -12.46 -12.02 6.58
N ALA A 107 -13.20 -12.82 5.80
CA ALA A 107 -13.88 -14.02 6.28
C ALA A 107 -12.90 -15.10 6.78
N LEU A 108 -11.80 -15.33 6.06
CA LEU A 108 -10.74 -16.26 6.47
C LEU A 108 -10.05 -15.81 7.76
N ARG A 109 -9.73 -14.51 7.89
CA ARG A 109 -9.16 -13.93 9.12
C ARG A 109 -10.12 -14.08 10.30
N ALA A 110 -11.42 -13.83 10.11
CA ALA A 110 -12.42 -14.03 11.15
C ALA A 110 -12.57 -15.50 11.53
N SER A 111 -12.56 -16.42 10.56
CA SER A 111 -12.60 -17.87 10.79
C SER A 111 -11.39 -18.36 11.58
N LEU A 112 -10.19 -17.86 11.26
CA LEU A 112 -8.96 -18.19 11.99
C LEU A 112 -9.04 -17.74 13.45
N LYS A 113 -9.47 -16.50 13.70
CA LYS A 113 -9.67 -15.97 15.07
C LYS A 113 -10.72 -16.76 15.85
N GLU A 114 -11.80 -17.17 15.21
CA GLU A 114 -12.84 -18.01 15.84
C GLU A 114 -12.30 -19.40 16.19
N LYS A 115 -11.51 -20.01 15.31
CA LYS A 115 -10.82 -21.29 15.60
C LYS A 115 -9.84 -21.13 16.77
N GLU A 116 -9.04 -20.05 16.79
CA GLU A 116 -8.14 -19.74 17.90
C GLU A 116 -8.88 -19.63 19.24
N ARG A 117 -10.00 -18.89 19.28
CA ARG A 117 -10.86 -18.78 20.47
C ARG A 117 -11.34 -20.16 20.93
N ARG A 118 -11.83 -21.00 20.03
CA ARG A 118 -12.28 -22.37 20.36
C ARG A 118 -11.14 -23.23 20.89
N PHE A 119 -9.94 -23.16 20.31
CA PHE A 119 -8.77 -23.90 20.80
C PHE A 119 -8.38 -23.48 22.22
N LEU A 120 -8.41 -22.19 22.54
CA LEU A 120 -8.12 -21.70 23.88
C LEU A 120 -9.16 -22.13 24.91
N GLU A 121 -10.44 -22.13 24.54
CA GLU A 121 -11.52 -22.64 25.39
C GLU A 121 -11.37 -24.14 25.65
N GLU A 122 -11.05 -24.91 24.61
CA GLU A 122 -10.80 -26.35 24.76
C GLU A 122 -9.57 -26.61 25.64
N LEU A 123 -8.49 -25.85 25.46
CA LEU A 123 -7.28 -25.94 26.28
C LEU A 123 -7.59 -25.62 27.75
N LYS A 124 -8.38 -24.58 28.01
CA LYS A 124 -8.84 -24.21 29.36
C LYS A 124 -9.68 -25.33 29.98
N ASN A 125 -10.62 -25.90 29.21
CA ASN A 125 -11.49 -26.99 29.67
C ASN A 125 -10.68 -28.25 30.01
N ARG A 126 -9.71 -28.62 29.16
CA ARG A 126 -8.81 -29.76 29.41
C ARG A 126 -7.90 -29.53 30.62
N SER A 127 -7.38 -28.31 30.79
CA SER A 127 -6.59 -27.91 31.97
C SER A 127 -7.40 -28.02 33.27
N HIS A 128 -8.65 -27.55 33.25
CA HIS A 128 -9.55 -27.68 34.40
C HIS A 128 -9.83 -29.15 34.74
N ARG A 129 -10.16 -29.98 33.74
CA ARG A 129 -10.36 -31.43 33.93
C ARG A 129 -9.12 -32.11 34.51
N THR A 130 -7.93 -31.77 34.01
CA THR A 130 -6.66 -32.32 34.52
C THR A 130 -6.45 -31.92 35.98
N THR A 131 -6.75 -30.67 36.34
CA THR A 131 -6.68 -30.19 37.73
C THR A 131 -7.65 -30.98 38.63
N VAL A 132 -8.90 -31.17 38.22
CA VAL A 132 -9.89 -31.93 38.99
C VAL A 132 -9.41 -33.36 39.23
N LEU A 133 -9.00 -34.06 38.17
CA LEU A 133 -8.48 -35.43 38.27
C LEU A 133 -7.20 -35.51 39.12
N ASN A 134 -6.31 -34.52 39.04
CA ASN A 134 -5.11 -34.47 39.88
C ASN A 134 -5.46 -34.32 41.37
N THR A 135 -6.43 -33.47 41.70
CA THR A 135 -6.91 -33.33 43.09
C THR A 135 -7.59 -34.60 43.60
N GLU A 136 -8.32 -35.32 42.75
CA GLU A 136 -8.92 -36.60 43.10
C GLU A 136 -7.86 -37.68 43.33
N LEU A 137 -6.88 -37.79 42.44
CA LEU A 137 -5.74 -38.68 42.58
C LEU A 137 -4.94 -38.39 43.86
N GLN A 138 -4.74 -37.11 44.20
CA GLN A 138 -4.06 -36.70 45.44
C GLN A 138 -4.84 -37.16 46.68
N LYS A 139 -6.18 -36.98 46.72
CA LYS A 139 -7.04 -37.49 47.81
C LYS A 139 -6.93 -39.01 47.96
N GLN A 140 -6.93 -39.74 46.85
CA GLN A 140 -6.78 -41.20 46.87
C GLN A 140 -5.39 -41.61 47.36
N THR A 141 -4.33 -40.88 46.97
CA THR A 141 -2.96 -41.13 47.42
C THR A 141 -2.82 -40.90 48.93
N GLU A 142 -3.42 -39.84 49.47
CA GLU A 142 -3.47 -39.56 50.91
C GLU A 142 -4.22 -40.64 51.69
N ALA A 143 -5.37 -41.10 51.19
CA ALA A 143 -6.13 -42.19 51.79
C ALA A 143 -5.34 -43.51 51.78
N ALA A 144 -4.68 -43.84 50.67
CA ALA A 144 -3.82 -45.02 50.55
C ALA A 144 -2.61 -44.95 51.51
N ALA A 145 -2.00 -43.78 51.66
CA ALA A 145 -0.92 -43.55 52.62
C ALA A 145 -1.41 -43.73 54.08
N TYR A 146 -2.59 -43.21 54.41
CA TYR A 146 -3.21 -43.37 55.73
C TYR A 146 -3.48 -44.85 56.06
N LEU A 147 -4.09 -45.60 55.13
CA LEU A 147 -4.32 -47.04 55.30
C LEU A 147 -3.01 -47.83 55.42
N SER A 148 -2.00 -47.47 54.61
CA SER A 148 -0.67 -48.08 54.69
C SER A 148 -0.02 -47.84 56.06
N PHE A 149 -0.14 -46.64 56.60
CA PHE A 149 0.32 -46.30 57.94
C PHE A 149 -0.44 -47.08 59.03
N GLN A 150 -1.77 -47.21 58.92
CA GLN A 150 -2.57 -48.03 59.84
C GLN A 150 -2.15 -49.50 59.81
N LEU A 151 -1.98 -50.08 58.62
CA LEU A 151 -1.52 -51.47 58.44
C LEU A 151 -0.11 -51.67 59.00
N HIS A 152 0.80 -50.72 58.76
CA HIS A 152 2.14 -50.77 59.33
C HIS A 152 2.11 -50.70 60.86
N SER A 153 1.31 -49.79 61.43
CA SER A 153 1.10 -49.66 62.87
C SER A 153 0.50 -50.92 63.49
N ALA A 154 -0.50 -51.52 62.85
CA ALA A 154 -1.11 -52.79 63.29
C ALA A 154 -0.11 -53.95 63.25
N LYS A 155 0.67 -54.07 62.17
CA LYS A 155 1.75 -55.05 62.03
C LYS A 155 2.82 -54.85 63.11
N GLN A 156 3.22 -53.62 63.40
CA GLN A 156 4.19 -53.30 64.45
C GLN A 156 3.67 -53.71 65.84
N LYS A 157 2.40 -53.40 66.17
CA LYS A 157 1.75 -53.83 67.42
C LYS A 157 1.72 -55.36 67.55
N LEU A 158 1.38 -56.08 66.48
CA LEU A 158 1.39 -57.55 66.47
C LEU A 158 2.80 -58.13 66.64
N GLN A 159 3.81 -57.53 66.00
CA GLN A 159 5.20 -57.95 66.17
C GLN A 159 5.71 -57.70 67.59
N GLN A 160 5.35 -56.57 68.20
CA GLN A 160 5.66 -56.29 69.61
C GLN A 160 4.99 -57.30 70.54
N GLN A 161 3.75 -57.70 70.27
CA GLN A 161 3.07 -58.77 71.01
C GLN A 161 3.76 -60.12 70.84
N ARG A 162 4.16 -60.50 69.61
CA ARG A 162 4.90 -61.76 69.37
C ARG A 162 6.29 -61.79 70.00
N ARG A 163 6.96 -60.63 70.13
CA ARG A 163 8.26 -60.53 70.81
C ARG A 163 8.12 -60.34 72.32
N ARG A 164 6.91 -60.21 72.87
CA ARG A 164 6.68 -60.13 74.31
C ARG A 164 6.71 -61.56 74.89
N PRO A 165 7.72 -61.93 75.71
CA PRO A 165 7.80 -63.24 76.33
C PRO A 165 6.62 -63.44 77.31
N PRO A 166 6.12 -64.69 77.48
CA PRO A 166 5.04 -64.99 78.40
C PRO A 166 5.52 -64.70 79.83
N GLN A 167 5.01 -63.63 80.42
CA GLN A 167 5.16 -63.37 81.85
C GLN A 167 4.00 -64.04 82.58
N PRO A 168 4.26 -65.00 83.50
CA PRO A 168 3.23 -65.64 84.30
C PRO A 168 2.90 -64.79 85.54
N GLY A 169 1.61 -64.57 85.76
CA GLY A 169 1.03 -64.41 87.09
C GLY A 169 1.12 -63.05 87.80
N ALA A 170 0.11 -62.83 88.65
CA ALA A 170 -0.03 -61.80 89.68
C ALA A 170 -0.69 -60.47 89.25
N ASP A 171 -2.02 -60.49 89.28
CA ASP A 171 -2.85 -59.70 90.20
C ASP A 171 -2.45 -58.24 90.48
N ARG A 172 -3.34 -57.34 90.02
CA ARG A 172 -4.10 -56.36 90.83
C ARG A 172 -4.23 -55.00 90.11
N PRO A 173 -5.46 -54.50 89.84
CA PRO A 173 -5.72 -53.13 89.37
C PRO A 173 -5.60 -52.16 90.57
N PRO A 174 -5.40 -50.83 90.44
CA PRO A 174 -6.49 -49.96 89.96
C PRO A 174 -6.10 -48.52 89.44
N VAL A 175 -7.14 -47.79 89.02
CA VAL A 175 -7.34 -46.31 89.03
C VAL A 175 -6.72 -45.42 87.90
N HIS A 176 -7.64 -44.75 87.19
CA HIS A 176 -7.49 -43.60 86.28
C HIS A 176 -6.76 -42.38 86.91
N PRO A 177 -6.09 -41.53 86.12
CA PRO A 177 -6.73 -40.24 85.74
C PRO A 177 -6.42 -39.84 84.28
N SER A 178 -7.43 -39.38 83.52
CA SER A 178 -7.76 -37.97 83.22
C SER A 178 -6.87 -37.32 82.15
N PRO A 179 -7.44 -36.75 81.07
CA PRO A 179 -6.70 -36.28 79.90
C PRO A 179 -6.22 -34.83 80.10
N GLN A 180 -4.94 -34.56 79.82
CA GLN A 180 -4.43 -33.20 79.71
C GLN A 180 -3.92 -32.92 78.29
N ALA A 181 -4.51 -31.88 77.73
CA ALA A 181 -4.11 -31.18 76.53
C ALA A 181 -2.71 -30.55 76.68
N SER A 182 -1.91 -30.57 75.61
CA SER A 182 -0.87 -29.58 75.25
C SER A 182 -0.25 -30.07 73.93
N ALA A 183 -0.51 -29.44 72.77
CA ALA A 183 0.03 -28.16 72.30
C ALA A 183 1.55 -28.20 72.02
N CYS A 184 1.92 -27.84 70.77
CA CYS A 184 3.26 -27.53 70.24
C CYS A 184 4.22 -28.74 70.07
N SER A 185 4.93 -28.96 68.96
CA SER A 185 5.35 -28.13 67.81
C SER A 185 6.01 -29.04 66.74
N PRO A 186 6.06 -28.67 65.45
CA PRO A 186 6.81 -29.42 64.45
C PRO A 186 8.28 -28.99 64.47
N THR A 187 9.19 -29.88 64.89
CA THR A 187 10.64 -29.67 64.78
C THR A 187 11.20 -30.22 63.47
N VAL A 188 11.95 -29.34 62.83
CA VAL A 188 12.75 -29.48 61.62
C VAL A 188 13.74 -30.63 61.71
N ILE A 189 13.73 -31.59 60.76
CA ILE A 189 14.93 -32.38 60.44
C ILE A 189 15.03 -32.58 58.92
N LYS A 190 16.04 -31.92 58.33
CA LYS A 190 16.52 -32.10 56.96
C LYS A 190 17.20 -33.49 56.83
N PRO A 191 16.94 -34.28 55.78
CA PRO A 191 17.86 -35.34 55.40
C PRO A 191 18.88 -34.82 54.37
N LYS A 192 20.15 -34.99 54.73
CA LYS A 192 21.34 -34.78 53.93
C LYS A 192 21.75 -36.08 53.25
N ARG A 193 22.39 -35.97 52.07
CA ARG A 193 23.05 -36.99 51.21
C ARG A 193 22.16 -37.62 50.15
N ARG A 194 22.66 -38.01 48.97
CA ARG A 194 23.77 -37.62 48.07
C ARG A 194 23.66 -38.64 46.92
N SER A 195 23.77 -38.16 45.69
CA SER A 195 24.24 -38.87 44.48
C SER A 195 23.52 -40.14 43.97
N SER A 196 23.20 -40.06 42.68
CA SER A 196 23.22 -41.11 41.65
C SER A 196 21.86 -41.67 41.22
N GLY A 197 21.45 -41.34 40.00
CA GLY A 197 20.20 -41.80 39.39
C GLY A 197 19.61 -40.85 38.34
N ARG A 198 20.45 -40.16 37.55
CA ARG A 198 20.02 -39.49 36.31
C ARG A 198 19.72 -40.58 35.30
N SER A 199 18.46 -40.76 34.88
CA SER A 199 18.08 -41.33 33.55
C SER A 199 16.57 -41.50 33.29
N SER A 200 15.66 -41.29 34.25
CA SER A 200 14.22 -41.58 34.00
C SER A 200 13.32 -40.37 33.67
N THR A 201 13.82 -39.14 33.74
CA THR A 201 12.98 -37.94 33.56
C THR A 201 13.02 -37.32 32.16
N GLN A 202 13.91 -37.79 31.27
CA GLN A 202 13.97 -37.29 29.89
C GLN A 202 12.97 -37.95 28.92
N LEU A 203 12.53 -39.19 29.19
CA LEU A 203 11.54 -39.89 28.33
C LEU A 203 10.12 -39.32 28.44
N ARG A 204 9.79 -38.63 29.54
CA ARG A 204 8.48 -37.96 29.71
C ARG A 204 8.45 -36.52 29.21
N THR A 205 9.60 -35.92 28.88
CA THR A 205 9.66 -34.54 28.38
C THR A 205 9.62 -34.42 26.86
N GLU A 206 9.74 -35.54 26.12
CA GLU A 206 9.63 -35.54 24.65
C GLU A 206 8.17 -35.55 24.16
N ARG A 207 7.25 -36.29 24.80
CA ARG A 207 5.86 -36.44 24.32
C ARG A 207 4.92 -35.25 24.59
N THR A 208 5.40 -34.18 25.23
CA THR A 208 4.60 -32.97 25.49
C THR A 208 5.00 -31.79 24.61
N ARG A 209 6.00 -31.97 23.74
CA ARG A 209 6.55 -30.91 22.87
C ARG A 209 6.17 -31.05 21.38
N GLU A 210 5.33 -32.02 21.02
CA GLU A 210 4.89 -32.25 19.64
C GLU A 210 3.66 -31.44 19.19
N CYS A 211 2.97 -30.73 20.08
CA CYS A 211 1.74 -29.98 19.72
C CYS A 211 1.99 -28.51 19.32
N VAL A 212 3.25 -28.10 19.15
CA VAL A 212 3.58 -26.77 18.61
C VAL A 212 4.44 -26.98 17.38
N PRO A 213 3.93 -26.71 16.17
CA PRO A 213 4.77 -26.66 14.98
C PRO A 213 5.95 -25.72 15.25
N ARG A 214 7.16 -26.27 15.35
CA ARG A 214 8.40 -25.50 15.28
C ARG A 214 8.63 -25.10 13.82
N GLU A 215 7.69 -24.37 13.27
CA GLU A 215 7.96 -23.59 12.07
C GLU A 215 8.95 -22.50 12.51
N ARG A 216 10.17 -22.55 11.97
CA ARG A 216 11.05 -21.41 12.05
C ARG A 216 10.42 -20.34 11.16
N VAL A 217 9.53 -19.56 11.75
CA VAL A 217 9.12 -18.29 11.17
C VAL A 217 10.39 -17.44 11.18
N THR A 218 11.09 -17.43 10.05
CA THR A 218 11.95 -16.31 9.69
C THR A 218 11.08 -15.09 9.89
N GLY A 219 11.42 -14.28 10.90
CA GLY A 219 10.67 -13.06 11.19
C GLY A 219 10.52 -12.23 9.91
N PRO A 220 9.48 -11.39 9.82
CA PRO A 220 9.35 -10.50 8.68
C PRO A 220 10.69 -9.79 8.47
N GLU A 221 11.23 -9.93 7.25
CA GLU A 221 12.42 -9.22 6.81
C GLU A 221 12.25 -7.75 7.19
N GLU A 222 13.25 -7.19 7.86
CA GLU A 222 13.23 -5.80 8.31
C GLU A 222 12.91 -4.93 7.09
N PRO A 223 11.85 -4.10 7.14
CA PRO A 223 11.42 -3.34 5.99
C PRO A 223 12.58 -2.47 5.52
N MET A 224 13.12 -2.79 4.34
CA MET A 224 14.07 -1.91 3.68
C MET A 224 13.43 -0.53 3.57
N ALA A 225 14.19 0.50 3.96
CA ALA A 225 13.75 1.88 3.77
C ALA A 225 13.37 2.07 2.31
N MET A 226 12.14 2.53 2.07
CA MET A 226 11.67 2.85 0.72
C MET A 226 12.67 3.80 0.05
N PRO A 227 13.05 3.55 -1.21
CA PRO A 227 13.87 4.51 -1.94
C PRO A 227 13.13 5.84 -1.97
N ASP A 228 13.86 6.92 -1.69
CA ASP A 228 13.30 8.26 -1.55
C ASP A 228 12.51 8.63 -2.82
N PRO A 229 11.18 8.87 -2.72
CA PRO A 229 10.40 9.33 -3.86
C PRO A 229 10.90 10.70 -4.37
N ALA A 230 11.71 11.44 -3.62
CA ALA A 230 12.25 12.71 -4.07
C ALA A 230 13.34 12.60 -5.16
N LEU A 231 13.73 11.41 -5.61
CA LEU A 231 14.71 11.27 -6.70
C LEU A 231 14.24 11.91 -8.03
N PHE A 232 12.93 12.05 -8.24
CA PHE A 232 12.37 12.80 -9.39
C PHE A 232 12.04 14.27 -9.07
N LEU A 233 12.22 14.71 -7.83
CA LEU A 233 11.94 16.09 -7.40
C LEU A 233 13.18 17.00 -7.38
N TYR A 234 14.35 16.48 -7.78
CA TYR A 234 15.47 17.37 -8.08
C TYR A 234 15.13 18.16 -9.35
N PRO A 235 15.07 19.50 -9.28
CA PRO A 235 15.02 20.31 -10.48
C PRO A 235 16.26 19.95 -11.28
N TYR A 236 16.06 19.38 -12.47
CA TYR A 236 17.10 19.15 -13.46
C TYR A 236 17.77 20.50 -13.73
N ARG A 237 18.80 20.85 -12.95
CA ARG A 237 19.67 21.96 -13.28
C ARG A 237 20.52 21.47 -14.42
N HIS A 238 20.04 21.78 -15.63
CA HIS A 238 20.72 21.59 -16.90
C HIS A 238 22.22 21.76 -16.71
N ARG A 239 22.92 20.62 -16.67
CA ARG A 239 24.33 20.61 -17.04
C ARG A 239 24.34 20.92 -18.53
N LEU A 240 24.66 22.17 -18.83
CA LEU A 240 25.09 22.66 -20.12
C LEU A 240 26.11 21.67 -20.69
N ARG A 241 25.70 20.86 -21.67
CA ARG A 241 26.63 20.14 -22.55
C ARG A 241 26.31 20.56 -24.00
N PRO A 242 27.35 20.86 -24.81
CA PRO A 242 27.21 21.67 -26.03
C PRO A 242 26.53 20.90 -27.19
N PRO A 243 25.96 21.60 -28.18
CA PRO A 243 25.19 20.98 -29.25
C PRO A 243 26.11 20.34 -30.28
N HIS A 244 25.92 19.05 -30.56
CA HIS A 244 26.47 18.40 -31.75
C HIS A 244 25.51 18.54 -32.92
N ARG A 245 26.08 19.01 -34.02
CA ARG A 245 25.48 19.34 -35.31
C ARG A 245 24.90 18.14 -36.06
N HIS A 246 23.75 18.39 -36.69
CA HIS A 246 23.24 17.95 -38.00
C HIS A 246 23.72 16.62 -38.58
N THR A 247 22.79 15.75 -38.95
CA THR A 247 22.61 15.30 -40.35
C THR A 247 21.16 14.82 -40.54
N LEU A 248 20.41 15.52 -41.39
CA LEU A 248 19.16 15.06 -41.99
C LEU A 248 19.51 13.99 -43.02
N GLN A 249 18.90 12.81 -42.93
CA GLN A 249 18.84 11.86 -44.02
C GLN A 249 17.43 11.28 -44.06
N GLU A 250 16.64 11.78 -45.01
CA GLU A 250 15.45 11.11 -45.54
C GLU A 250 15.92 9.91 -46.35
N VAL A 251 15.49 8.70 -45.99
CA VAL A 251 15.34 7.55 -46.91
C VAL A 251 14.21 6.68 -46.34
N GLU A 252 13.13 6.57 -47.10
CA GLU A 252 12.08 5.55 -46.97
C GLU A 252 12.68 4.14 -47.15
N GLY A 253 12.15 3.14 -46.44
CA GLY A 253 12.43 1.74 -46.78
C GLY A 253 12.57 0.83 -45.56
N GLU A 254 11.44 0.23 -45.21
CA GLU A 254 11.21 -1.18 -44.88
C GLU A 254 12.32 -2.05 -44.23
N GLU A 255 11.83 -2.87 -43.29
CA GLU A 255 12.37 -4.13 -42.79
C GLU A 255 13.24 -4.13 -41.52
N SER A 256 12.69 -4.86 -40.54
CA SER A 256 13.38 -5.59 -39.48
C SER A 256 13.92 -4.79 -38.29
N GLU A 257 13.27 -4.94 -37.13
CA GLU A 257 13.95 -5.55 -35.99
C GLU A 257 12.94 -6.06 -34.94
N GLU A 258 12.79 -7.37 -35.01
CA GLU A 258 12.31 -8.31 -33.99
C GLU A 258 13.07 -8.11 -32.67
N LEU A 259 12.39 -7.63 -31.62
CA LEU A 259 12.87 -7.72 -30.24
C LEU A 259 11.76 -8.22 -29.32
N ASP A 260 11.80 -9.53 -29.18
CA ASP A 260 11.31 -10.36 -28.09
C ASP A 260 11.61 -9.72 -26.70
N GLN A 261 10.55 -9.31 -25.98
CA GLN A 261 10.60 -9.01 -24.55
C GLN A 261 9.18 -8.90 -24.00
N GLY A 262 8.66 -9.99 -23.40
CA GLY A 262 7.41 -9.91 -22.65
C GLY A 262 6.69 -11.21 -22.31
N ALA A 263 7.27 -12.38 -22.62
CA ALA A 263 6.74 -13.67 -22.20
C ALA A 263 6.93 -13.92 -20.69
N SER A 264 6.25 -13.15 -19.83
CA SER A 264 6.34 -13.31 -18.36
C SER A 264 5.02 -13.21 -17.59
N VAL A 265 3.87 -12.94 -18.22
CA VAL A 265 2.61 -12.69 -17.47
C VAL A 265 1.66 -13.91 -17.38
N SER A 266 1.89 -15.00 -18.13
CA SER A 266 0.93 -16.14 -18.17
C SER A 266 1.32 -17.39 -17.36
N ARG A 267 2.37 -17.37 -16.52
CA ARG A 267 2.79 -18.57 -15.75
C ARG A 267 2.24 -18.71 -14.32
N LEU A 268 1.43 -17.77 -13.83
CA LEU A 268 0.87 -17.86 -12.46
C LEU A 268 -0.56 -18.43 -12.37
N ALA A 269 -1.22 -18.76 -13.48
CA ALA A 269 -2.57 -19.32 -13.47
C ALA A 269 -2.63 -20.85 -13.26
N ALA A 270 -1.50 -21.57 -13.30
CA ALA A 270 -1.49 -23.03 -13.36
C ALA A 270 -1.26 -23.76 -12.01
N THR A 271 -1.12 -23.08 -10.88
CA THR A 271 -0.77 -23.72 -9.59
C THR A 271 -1.87 -23.72 -8.52
N VAL A 272 -3.06 -23.18 -8.80
CA VAL A 272 -4.16 -23.12 -7.80
C VAL A 272 -5.24 -24.21 -8.00
N ALA A 273 -5.19 -25.00 -9.08
CA ALA A 273 -6.21 -26.01 -9.39
C ALA A 273 -6.03 -27.39 -8.72
N LYS A 274 -5.17 -27.53 -7.69
CA LYS A 274 -4.85 -28.83 -7.07
C LYS A 274 -4.90 -28.81 -5.55
N ALA A 275 -6.03 -28.41 -4.96
CA ALA A 275 -6.25 -28.57 -3.51
C ALA A 275 -7.72 -28.70 -3.06
N THR A 276 -8.71 -28.75 -3.96
CA THR A 276 -10.14 -28.82 -3.60
C THR A 276 -10.80 -30.04 -4.21
N ALA A 277 -10.38 -31.25 -3.80
CA ALA A 277 -11.03 -32.50 -4.21
C ALA A 277 -10.76 -33.62 -3.20
N THR A 278 -11.03 -33.41 -1.91
CA THR A 278 -11.04 -34.50 -0.91
C THR A 278 -11.85 -34.04 0.30
N THR A 279 -13.16 -34.33 0.32
CA THR A 279 -14.02 -34.60 1.51
C THR A 279 -15.49 -34.44 1.14
N ALA A 280 -16.09 -35.45 0.50
CA ALA A 280 -17.55 -35.62 0.45
C ALA A 280 -17.86 -37.06 0.04
N SER A 281 -17.68 -37.99 0.97
CA SER A 281 -18.32 -39.31 0.94
C SER A 281 -18.45 -39.80 2.37
N THR A 282 -19.50 -40.56 2.64
CA THR A 282 -19.78 -41.29 3.89
C THR A 282 -20.59 -40.53 4.94
N THR A 283 -21.91 -40.56 4.79
CA THR A 283 -22.83 -40.98 5.87
C THR A 283 -24.07 -41.59 5.21
N GLU A 284 -24.03 -42.91 5.05
CA GLU A 284 -25.18 -43.79 4.88
C GLU A 284 -25.94 -43.90 6.22
N ASN A 285 -27.27 -44.03 6.12
CA ASN A 285 -28.18 -44.96 6.80
C ASN A 285 -28.12 -45.19 8.33
N SER A 286 -29.30 -45.58 8.83
CA SER A 286 -29.65 -46.01 10.21
C SER A 286 -30.07 -44.82 11.09
N ASP A 287 -31.29 -44.74 11.63
CA ASP A 287 -32.15 -45.79 12.19
C ASP A 287 -33.64 -45.46 12.04
N GLU A 288 -34.42 -46.52 12.29
CA GLU A 288 -35.88 -46.64 12.51
C GLU A 288 -36.61 -45.46 13.16
#